data_AF-A0A817NDP8-F1
#
_entry.id   AF-A0A817NDP8-F1
#
_cell.length_a   1.000
_cell.length_b   1.000
_cell.length_c   1.000
_cell.angle_alpha   90.00
_cell.angle_beta   90.00
_cell.angle_gamma   90.00
#
_symmetry.space_group_name_H-M   'P 1'
#
loop_
_entity.id
_entity.type
_entity.pdbx_description
1 polymer ?
#
loop_
_entity_poly.entity_id
_entity_poly.type
_entity_poly.pdbx_seq_one_letter_code
_entity_poly.pdbx_strand_id
1 'polypeptide(L)'
;MVRSPSLTRDSNNETNDSPITTNTPTKKSRRKRNTTDIDQSLGRHLSADKLHIYQWPINEPHADLHVLQEQICDYLSLKSFKRKYPDISRRIVDLHEREYLKSQNVVTEAQCDLGLTALKLDEVLELMSTDYPEKCHVRIFSTNRLKLQHNSSD
;
A
#
# COMPACT_ATOMS: atom_id res chain seq x y z
N MET A 1 -61.38 -21.72 -56.95
CA MET A 1 -60.70 -21.15 -55.76
C MET A 1 -59.39 -20.52 -56.21
N VAL A 2 -59.23 -19.27 -55.82
CA VAL A 2 -58.36 -18.25 -56.40
C VAL A 2 -56.88 -18.47 -56.05
N ARG A 3 -56.01 -18.37 -57.06
CA ARG A 3 -54.57 -18.13 -56.90
C ARG A 3 -54.37 -16.61 -56.96
N SER A 4 -53.74 -16.06 -55.92
CA SER A 4 -53.39 -14.64 -55.81
C SER A 4 -51.89 -14.48 -55.51
N PRO A 5 -51.29 -13.32 -55.84
CA PRO A 5 -49.90 -13.23 -56.31
C PRO A 5 -48.93 -12.54 -55.32
N SER A 6 -47.66 -12.55 -55.74
CA SER A 6 -46.43 -11.94 -55.22
C SER A 6 -46.54 -10.51 -54.67
N LEU A 7 -45.65 -10.13 -53.75
CA LEU A 7 -44.83 -8.90 -53.78
C LEU A 7 -43.95 -8.75 -52.52
N THR A 8 -42.64 -8.73 -52.74
CA THR A 8 -41.61 -8.15 -51.86
C THR A 8 -41.75 -6.62 -51.81
N ARG A 9 -41.53 -5.98 -50.65
CA ARG A 9 -41.51 -4.51 -50.54
C ARG A 9 -40.69 -3.96 -49.36
N ASP A 10 -39.68 -3.17 -49.73
CA ASP A 10 -39.02 -1.97 -49.14
C ASP A 10 -38.59 -1.93 -47.66
N SER A 11 -37.37 -1.51 -47.27
CA SER A 11 -36.44 -0.39 -47.61
C SER A 11 -36.42 0.66 -46.49
N ASN A 12 -35.21 0.83 -45.95
CA ASN A 12 -34.52 2.03 -45.44
C ASN A 12 -35.29 3.29 -44.96
N ASN A 13 -35.02 3.59 -43.68
CA ASN A 13 -34.40 4.80 -43.10
C ASN A 13 -34.98 6.22 -43.28
N GLU A 14 -34.86 6.95 -42.17
CA GLU A 14 -34.83 8.40 -41.96
C GLU A 14 -36.13 9.21 -41.93
N THR A 15 -36.46 9.70 -40.74
CA THR A 15 -36.86 11.11 -40.59
C THR A 15 -36.39 11.63 -39.23
N ASN A 16 -35.46 12.58 -39.28
CA ASN A 16 -35.05 13.44 -38.19
C ASN A 16 -36.13 14.49 -37.93
N ASP A 17 -36.54 14.71 -36.68
CA ASP A 17 -37.14 15.96 -36.25
C ASP A 17 -36.64 16.30 -34.83
N SER A 18 -36.18 17.54 -34.65
CA SER A 18 -35.79 18.14 -33.36
C SER A 18 -36.43 19.52 -33.32
N PRO A 19 -36.86 20.01 -32.14
CA PRO A 19 -36.10 21.10 -31.53
C PRO A 19 -36.09 21.16 -29.98
N ILE A 20 -34.88 21.34 -29.44
CA ILE A 20 -34.39 22.22 -28.36
C ILE A 20 -35.26 22.54 -27.10
N THR A 21 -34.61 22.28 -25.95
CA THR A 21 -34.73 22.86 -24.57
C THR A 21 -35.92 22.52 -23.68
N THR A 22 -35.65 21.74 -22.62
CA THR A 22 -35.90 22.16 -21.23
C THR A 22 -35.09 21.35 -20.22
N ASN A 23 -34.46 22.07 -19.29
CA ASN A 23 -33.64 21.58 -18.18
C ASN A 23 -34.39 20.60 -17.25
N THR A 24 -33.80 19.43 -16.99
CA THR A 24 -33.95 18.74 -15.68
C THR A 24 -32.65 18.04 -15.27
N PRO A 25 -31.89 18.56 -14.30
CA PRO A 25 -30.75 17.87 -13.72
C PRO A 25 -31.21 16.95 -12.58
N THR A 26 -31.52 15.68 -12.86
CA THR A 26 -31.73 14.70 -11.79
C THR A 26 -30.38 14.24 -11.22
N LYS A 27 -29.90 15.03 -10.25
CA LYS A 27 -28.76 14.76 -9.37
C LYS A 27 -28.91 13.41 -8.69
N LYS A 28 -28.37 12.34 -9.27
CA LYS A 28 -28.10 11.10 -8.52
C LYS A 28 -26.83 11.30 -7.70
N SER A 29 -27.07 11.85 -6.50
CA SER A 29 -26.27 11.80 -5.28
C SER A 29 -24.90 11.13 -5.41
N ARG A 30 -23.92 11.90 -5.88
CA ARG A 30 -22.51 11.69 -5.53
C ARG A 30 -22.46 11.71 -4.01
N ARG A 31 -22.37 10.53 -3.38
CA ARG A 31 -21.93 10.43 -1.98
C ARG A 31 -20.53 11.02 -1.95
N LYS A 32 -20.44 12.32 -1.66
CA LYS A 32 -19.25 12.97 -1.12
C LYS A 32 -18.92 12.17 0.12
N ARG A 33 -18.02 11.19 -0.01
CA ARG A 33 -17.26 10.71 1.13
C ARG A 33 -16.55 11.95 1.62
N ASN A 34 -17.01 12.46 2.77
CA ASN A 34 -16.30 13.44 3.54
C ASN A 34 -14.95 12.77 3.84
N THR A 35 -13.96 13.08 3.01
CA THR A 35 -12.56 12.96 3.38
C THR A 35 -12.38 13.94 4.52
N THR A 36 -12.69 13.47 5.73
CA THR A 36 -11.96 13.92 6.89
C THR A 36 -10.52 13.60 6.56
N ASP A 37 -9.80 14.62 6.07
CA ASP A 37 -8.37 14.78 6.29
C ASP A 37 -8.20 14.61 7.80
N ILE A 38 -8.08 13.36 8.23
CA ILE A 38 -7.48 13.04 9.51
C ILE A 38 -6.00 13.27 9.25
N ASP A 39 -5.64 14.56 9.28
CA ASP A 39 -4.30 15.05 9.55
C ASP A 39 -3.96 14.68 11.01
N GLN A 40 -3.85 13.37 11.27
CA GLN A 40 -3.17 12.82 12.44
C GLN A 40 -1.70 12.53 12.10
N SER A 41 -1.17 13.13 11.04
CA SER A 41 0.28 13.19 10.79
C SER A 41 0.89 14.46 11.41
N LEU A 42 0.36 14.88 12.56
CA LEU A 42 1.02 15.85 13.41
C LEU A 42 2.22 15.18 14.09
N GLY A 43 3.34 15.15 13.36
CA GLY A 43 4.61 15.55 13.94
C GLY A 43 5.55 14.46 14.45
N ARG A 44 5.45 13.21 14.00
CA ARG A 44 6.55 12.27 14.20
C ARG A 44 6.88 11.54 12.92
N HIS A 45 7.56 12.23 12.00
CA HIS A 45 8.37 11.54 10.99
C HIS A 45 9.18 10.47 11.71
N LEU A 46 8.87 9.20 11.42
CA LEU A 46 9.63 8.09 11.92
C LEU A 46 11.09 8.36 11.54
N SER A 47 12.00 8.35 12.53
CA SER A 47 13.43 8.51 12.28
C SER A 47 14.04 7.15 11.96
N ALA A 48 15.14 7.10 11.22
CA ALA A 48 15.74 5.82 10.82
C ALA A 48 16.09 4.96 12.05
N ASP A 49 16.37 5.61 13.18
CA ASP A 49 16.70 4.98 14.45
C ASP A 49 15.55 4.20 15.07
N LYS A 50 14.32 4.43 14.62
CA LYS A 50 13.12 3.73 15.06
C LYS A 50 12.68 2.63 14.11
N LEU A 51 13.34 2.49 12.96
CA LEU A 51 13.13 1.32 12.11
C LEU A 51 13.60 0.08 12.88
N HIS A 52 12.74 -0.94 12.89
CA HIS A 52 13.05 -2.22 13.49
C HIS A 52 13.32 -3.21 12.37
N ILE A 53 14.59 -3.56 12.23
CA ILE A 53 15.06 -4.58 11.31
C ILE A 53 15.27 -5.85 12.09
N TYR A 54 14.73 -6.95 11.59
CA TYR A 54 14.80 -8.24 12.26
C TYR A 54 15.05 -9.35 11.25
N GLN A 55 15.67 -10.43 11.71
CA GLN A 55 15.89 -11.63 10.89
C GLN A 55 14.66 -12.54 11.00
N TRP A 56 14.17 -13.05 9.87
CA TRP A 56 13.09 -14.02 9.85
C TRP A 56 13.22 -14.97 8.64
N PRO A 57 13.12 -16.30 8.84
CA PRO A 57 12.87 -17.02 10.10
C PRO A 57 14.04 -16.99 11.09
N ILE A 58 13.77 -16.95 12.40
CA ILE A 58 14.81 -16.82 13.45
C ILE A 58 15.67 -18.09 13.59
N ASN A 59 15.12 -19.24 13.22
CA ASN A 59 15.79 -20.54 13.31
C ASN A 59 16.83 -20.78 12.20
N GLU A 60 16.96 -19.86 11.24
CA GLU A 60 17.88 -20.00 10.11
C GLU A 60 18.99 -18.94 10.18
N PRO A 61 20.28 -19.35 10.31
CA PRO A 61 21.38 -18.41 10.49
C PRO A 61 21.64 -17.51 9.27
N HIS A 62 21.17 -17.93 8.09
CA HIS A 62 21.29 -17.18 6.83
C HIS A 62 19.95 -16.63 6.33
N ALA A 63 18.95 -16.51 7.22
CA ALA A 63 17.67 -15.92 6.83
C ALA A 63 17.79 -14.44 6.49
N ASP A 64 16.91 -13.99 5.59
CA ASP A 64 16.84 -12.62 5.13
C ASP A 64 16.43 -11.66 6.28
N LEU A 65 16.96 -10.44 6.20
CA LEU A 65 16.54 -9.35 7.06
C LEU A 65 15.25 -8.72 6.51
N HIS A 66 14.34 -8.43 7.42
CA HIS A 66 13.03 -7.88 7.12
C HIS A 66 12.77 -6.60 7.92
N VAL A 67 11.88 -5.78 7.38
CA VAL A 67 11.36 -4.57 8.02
C VAL A 67 9.87 -4.46 7.77
N LEU A 68 9.13 -3.87 8.71
CA LEU A 68 7.69 -3.67 8.55
C LEU A 68 7.39 -2.56 7.55
N GLN A 69 6.49 -2.83 6.61
CA GLN A 69 6.03 -1.88 5.61
C GLN A 69 5.48 -0.62 6.29
N GLU A 70 4.76 -0.77 7.41
CA GLU A 70 4.15 0.33 8.16
C GLU A 70 5.22 1.33 8.65
N GLN A 71 6.37 0.82 9.09
CA GLN A 71 7.50 1.66 9.53
C GLN A 71 8.15 2.41 8.37
N ILE A 72 8.33 1.73 7.22
CA ILE A 72 8.90 2.34 6.02
C ILE A 72 7.95 3.38 5.41
N CYS A 73 6.65 3.11 5.41
CA CYS A 73 5.65 4.06 4.94
C CYS A 73 5.69 5.36 5.73
N ASP A 74 5.80 5.28 7.05
CA ASP A 74 5.86 6.48 7.89
C ASP A 74 7.21 7.21 7.74
N TYR A 75 8.32 6.47 7.71
CA TYR A 75 9.68 7.02 7.50
C TYR A 75 9.83 7.79 6.17
N LEU A 76 9.26 7.24 5.09
CA LEU A 76 9.26 7.87 3.77
C LEU A 76 8.06 8.82 3.57
N SER A 77 7.14 8.87 4.53
CA SER A 77 5.87 9.62 4.46
C SER A 77 5.05 9.28 3.21
N LEU A 78 4.99 7.98 2.90
CA LEU A 78 4.28 7.41 1.78
C LEU A 78 2.86 7.03 2.16
N LYS A 79 1.89 7.66 1.51
CA LYS A 79 0.45 7.36 1.69
C LYS A 79 0.02 6.05 1.02
N SER A 80 0.75 5.58 0.01
CA SER A 80 0.39 4.39 -0.76
C SER A 80 1.62 3.67 -1.31
N PHE A 81 2.19 2.80 -0.47
CA PHE A 81 3.39 2.04 -0.81
C PHE A 81 3.17 1.15 -2.04
N LYS A 82 2.02 0.45 -2.11
CA LYS A 82 1.68 -0.44 -3.24
C LYS A 82 1.60 0.27 -4.58
N ARG A 83 1.17 1.54 -4.62
CA ARG A 83 1.08 2.29 -5.88
C ARG A 83 2.44 2.82 -6.32
N LYS A 84 3.28 3.22 -5.37
CA LYS A 84 4.61 3.77 -5.64
C LYS A 84 5.61 2.66 -6.01
N TYR A 85 5.53 1.53 -5.31
CA TYR A 85 6.39 0.37 -5.47
C TYR A 85 5.52 -0.88 -5.61
N PRO A 86 4.97 -1.14 -6.81
CA PRO A 86 4.13 -2.31 -7.05
C PRO A 86 4.94 -3.61 -7.04
N ASP A 87 6.20 -3.56 -7.49
CA ASP A 87 7.03 -4.73 -7.77
C ASP A 87 7.84 -5.22 -6.56
N ILE A 88 7.85 -4.46 -5.46
CA ILE A 88 8.55 -4.86 -4.24
C ILE A 88 7.87 -6.06 -3.59
N SER A 89 8.70 -7.03 -3.16
CA SER A 89 8.21 -8.24 -2.51
C SER A 89 7.58 -7.91 -1.16
N ARG A 90 6.39 -8.48 -0.94
CA ARG A 90 5.59 -8.26 0.26
C ARG A 90 5.13 -9.60 0.81
N ARG A 91 5.35 -9.81 2.11
CA ARG A 91 4.88 -10.99 2.82
C ARG A 91 3.99 -10.57 3.98
N ILE A 92 2.85 -11.23 4.14
CA ILE A 92 2.03 -11.05 5.33
C ILE A 92 2.77 -11.69 6.51
N VAL A 93 2.88 -10.95 7.60
CA VAL A 93 3.52 -11.44 8.84
C VAL A 93 2.68 -12.58 9.40
N ASP A 94 3.32 -13.73 9.62
CA ASP A 94 2.66 -14.92 10.15
C ASP A 94 2.39 -14.82 11.66
N LEU A 95 1.69 -15.81 12.23
CA LEU A 95 1.33 -15.78 13.65
C LEU A 95 2.55 -15.81 14.57
N HIS A 96 3.53 -16.68 14.30
CA HIS A 96 4.72 -16.82 15.15
C HIS A 96 5.61 -15.57 15.05
N GLU A 97 5.75 -15.01 13.86
CA GLU A 97 6.49 -13.78 13.60
C GLU A 97 5.84 -12.59 14.32
N ARG A 98 4.50 -12.52 14.28
CA ARG A 98 3.72 -11.50 15.00
C ARG A 98 3.94 -11.61 16.50
N GLU A 99 3.88 -12.81 17.06
CA GLU A 99 4.15 -13.05 18.49
C GLU A 99 5.58 -12.62 18.86
N TYR A 100 6.55 -12.93 18.01
CA TYR A 100 7.93 -12.46 18.19
C TYR A 100 8.01 -10.93 18.19
N LEU A 101 7.45 -10.26 17.19
CA LEU A 101 7.46 -8.79 17.11
C LEU A 101 6.74 -8.12 18.28
N LYS A 102 5.64 -8.73 18.76
CA LYS A 102 4.91 -8.27 19.96
C LYS A 102 5.77 -8.44 21.22
N SER A 103 6.48 -9.57 21.37
CA SER A 103 7.39 -9.81 22.50
C SER A 103 8.53 -8.81 22.56
N GLN A 104 9.00 -8.35 21.40
CA GLN A 104 10.04 -7.32 21.26
C GLN A 104 9.50 -5.89 21.39
N ASN A 105 8.21 -5.71 21.71
CA ASN A 105 7.52 -4.42 21.80
C ASN A 105 7.65 -3.55 20.53
N VAL A 106 7.81 -4.18 19.37
CA VAL A 106 7.93 -3.50 18.06
C VAL A 106 6.56 -3.07 17.56
N VAL A 107 5.55 -3.86 17.88
CA VAL A 107 4.16 -3.70 17.44
C VAL A 107 3.21 -3.85 18.60
N THR A 108 2.12 -3.07 18.57
CA THR A 108 1.00 -3.18 19.50
C THR A 108 -0.02 -4.20 19.01
N GLU A 109 -0.87 -4.69 19.91
CA GLU A 109 -1.94 -5.64 19.56
C GLU A 109 -2.89 -5.10 18.49
N ALA A 110 -3.26 -3.82 18.59
CA ALA A 110 -4.07 -3.15 17.59
C ALA A 110 -3.42 -3.17 16.18
N GLN A 111 -2.10 -2.96 16.10
CA GLN A 111 -1.37 -3.04 14.82
C GLN A 111 -1.35 -4.45 14.25
N CYS A 112 -1.25 -5.46 15.11
CA CYS A 112 -1.34 -6.86 14.69
C CYS A 112 -2.71 -7.19 14.09
N ASP A 113 -3.80 -6.64 14.65
CA ASP A 113 -5.17 -6.86 14.17
C ASP A 113 -5.43 -6.20 12.81
N LEU A 114 -4.76 -5.08 12.52
CA LEU A 114 -4.81 -4.38 11.22
C LEU A 114 -4.13 -5.17 10.09
N GLY A 115 -3.27 -6.13 10.45
CA GLY A 115 -2.46 -6.90 9.51
C GLY A 115 -1.13 -6.22 9.23
N LEU A 116 -0.04 -6.91 9.55
CA LEU A 116 1.33 -6.44 9.35
C LEU A 116 1.91 -7.01 8.05
N THR A 117 2.68 -6.21 7.34
CA THR A 117 3.37 -6.63 6.11
C THR A 117 4.88 -6.49 6.28
N ALA A 118 5.62 -7.57 6.09
CA ALA A 118 7.07 -7.57 6.07
C ALA A 118 7.58 -7.33 4.63
N LEU A 119 8.63 -6.52 4.54
CA LEU A 119 9.42 -6.25 3.33
C LEU A 119 10.83 -6.78 3.52
N LYS A 120 11.45 -7.28 2.44
CA LYS A 120 12.88 -7.61 2.48
C LYS A 120 13.70 -6.35 2.59
N LEU A 121 14.68 -6.35 3.49
CA LEU A 121 15.52 -5.19 3.72
C LEU A 121 16.32 -4.83 2.45
N ASP A 122 16.84 -5.82 1.73
CA ASP A 122 17.67 -5.60 0.54
C ASP A 122 16.93 -4.80 -0.53
N GLU A 123 15.66 -5.14 -0.80
CA GLU A 123 14.82 -4.40 -1.76
C GLU A 123 14.52 -2.97 -1.25
N VAL A 124 14.29 -2.81 0.05
CA VAL A 124 14.06 -1.48 0.66
C VAL A 124 15.32 -0.62 0.56
N LEU A 125 16.50 -1.19 0.76
CA LEU A 125 17.78 -0.50 0.67
C LEU A 125 18.10 -0.06 -0.77
N GLU A 126 17.85 -0.93 -1.75
CA GLU A 126 18.01 -0.59 -3.16
C GLU A 126 17.08 0.56 -3.53
N LEU A 127 15.79 0.45 -3.20
CA LEU A 127 14.80 1.49 -3.41
C LEU A 127 15.20 2.81 -2.74
N MET A 128 15.65 2.76 -1.49
CA MET A 128 16.07 3.96 -0.78
C MET A 128 17.32 4.57 -1.40
N SER A 129 18.25 3.77 -1.92
CA SER A 129 19.44 4.28 -2.62
C SER A 129 19.08 4.98 -3.93
N THR A 130 18.08 4.48 -4.65
CA THR A 130 17.63 5.05 -5.92
C THR A 130 16.73 6.28 -5.75
N ASP A 131 15.70 6.19 -4.91
CA ASP A 131 14.66 7.22 -4.81
C ASP A 131 14.90 8.21 -3.67
N TYR A 132 15.68 7.83 -2.65
CA TYR A 132 15.91 8.62 -1.45
C TYR A 132 17.39 8.59 -0.99
N PRO A 133 18.36 8.93 -1.86
CA PRO A 133 19.78 8.82 -1.54
C PRO A 133 20.16 9.63 -0.28
N GLU A 134 19.51 10.77 -0.07
CA GLU A 134 19.66 11.64 1.11
C GLU A 134 19.31 10.94 2.44
N LYS A 135 18.45 9.91 2.37
CA LYS A 135 17.95 9.14 3.52
C LYS A 135 18.67 7.80 3.70
N CYS A 136 19.29 7.26 2.64
CA CYS A 136 19.75 5.89 2.59
C CYS A 136 21.06 5.61 3.34
N HIS A 137 22.11 6.41 3.10
CA HIS A 137 23.44 5.80 3.01
C HIS A 137 24.21 5.55 4.33
N VAL A 138 23.77 6.05 5.48
CA VAL A 138 24.51 5.85 6.76
C VAL A 138 23.59 5.59 7.93
N ARG A 139 22.42 6.25 7.97
CA ARG A 139 21.57 6.27 9.15
C ARG A 139 20.98 4.89 9.49
N ILE A 140 20.52 4.14 8.48
CA ILE A 140 19.89 2.84 8.72
C ILE A 140 20.94 1.83 9.20
N PHE A 141 22.08 1.70 8.52
CA PHE A 141 23.10 0.73 8.91
C PHE A 141 23.79 1.07 10.23
N SER A 142 24.15 2.33 10.46
CA SER A 142 24.84 2.75 11.69
C SER A 142 23.98 2.51 12.92
N THR A 143 22.68 2.82 12.87
CA THR A 143 21.81 2.65 14.03
C THR A 143 21.53 1.17 14.32
N ASN A 144 21.33 0.35 13.29
CA ASN A 144 21.04 -1.06 13.50
C ASN A 144 22.27 -1.85 13.98
N ARG A 145 23.48 -1.50 13.53
CA ARG A 145 24.72 -2.10 14.04
C ARG A 145 24.94 -1.83 15.53
N LEU A 146 24.53 -0.66 16.03
CA LEU A 146 24.63 -0.31 17.45
C LEU A 146 23.58 -1.01 18.33
N LYS A 147 22.36 -1.22 17.82
CA LYS A 147 21.30 -1.95 18.55
C LYS A 147 21.66 -3.41 18.80
N LEU A 148 22.30 -4.08 17.85
CA LEU A 148 22.73 -5.47 17.99
C LEU A 148 23.86 -5.65 19.03
N GLN A 149 24.66 -4.60 19.29
CA GLN A 149 25.73 -4.67 20.29
C GLN A 149 25.25 -4.41 21.73
N HIS A 150 24.17 -3.64 21.92
CA HIS A 150 23.65 -3.34 23.27
C HIS A 150 22.79 -4.44 23.88
N ASN A 151 22.18 -5.32 23.07
CA ASN A 151 21.39 -6.45 23.57
C ASN A 151 22.24 -7.66 24.03
N SER A 152 23.57 -7.51 24.10
CA SER A 152 24.49 -8.56 24.58
C SER A 152 25.05 -8.32 25.99
N SER A 153 24.59 -7.28 26.69
CA SER A 153 24.98 -6.99 28.07
C SER A 153 23.75 -6.77 28.95
N ASP A 154 23.06 -7.85 29.31
CA ASP A 154 22.42 -8.02 30.61
C ASP A 154 22.41 -9.52 30.97
#